data_AF-A0A7C5J0P7-F1
#
_entry.id   AF-A0A7C5J0P7-F1
#
_cell.length_a   1.000
_cell.length_b   1.000
_cell.length_c   1.000
_cell.angle_alpha   90.00
_cell.angle_beta   90.00
_cell.angle_gamma   90.00
#
_symmetry.space_group_name_H-M   'P 1'
#
loop_
_entity.id
_entity.type
_entity.pdbx_description
1 polymer ?
#
loop_
_entity_poly.entity_id
_entity_poly.type
_entity_poly.pdbx_seq_one_letter_code
_entity_poly.pdbx_strand_id
1 'polypeptide(L)'
;MAISFQTHPDKYKHWTLNIDGERAELLMDVEPFSGLREGYELKLNSYDLGVDIELADAVQRLRFEHPEVKVVVVKSGQARVFCAGANIPMLGSSTHAFKVNFCKFTNETRLYLEDASQRSGLKFVAALNGTCAGGGYELAMACDYLLLIDDGSSAVSLPEVPLLGVLPGTGGLTRLVDKRRVRRDRADVFCTTSEGMRGKRAVKWGLVDEIAARSKFDDAVSAAADKLAETVAGGKGPGIELEPIEYEESEDGTLSYRYVTLEIDADTRTARLTIRTPDEPQPTTAEEIQAAGSSQWSLRAFRELDDALLQLRLNHLEVGLVILRATGDAARVVAIDDALDAQKDHWLANEIRAFQGRVLRRVDVTSKSFFTLIDEGTAFGGVLLELALASDRIYMLEDDAEQVAVALSSANFGSMPMTHGLTRLQARFLDDADQVAKVAARRGAPIPTTEA
;
A
#
# COMPACT_ATOMS: atom_id res chain seq x y z
N MET A 1 -9.21 -14.77 -17.05
CA MET A 1 -8.22 -15.34 -16.14
C MET A 1 -8.25 -14.50 -14.87
N ALA A 2 -8.33 -15.12 -13.70
CA ALA A 2 -8.26 -14.40 -12.43
C ALA A 2 -6.85 -13.82 -12.25
N ILE A 3 -6.77 -12.62 -11.70
CA ILE A 3 -5.51 -11.94 -11.40
C ILE A 3 -5.05 -12.42 -10.03
N SER A 4 -3.82 -12.97 -9.96
CA SER A 4 -3.15 -13.23 -8.69
C SER A 4 -2.22 -12.07 -8.36
N PHE A 5 -2.23 -11.65 -7.10
CA PHE A 5 -1.34 -10.62 -6.54
C PHE A 5 -0.16 -11.24 -5.78
N GLN A 6 -0.17 -12.56 -5.62
CA GLN A 6 0.90 -13.27 -4.96
C GLN A 6 2.08 -13.43 -5.90
N THR A 7 3.23 -12.90 -5.49
CA THR A 7 4.50 -13.06 -6.18
C THR A 7 5.63 -13.14 -5.15
N HIS A 8 6.85 -13.33 -5.64
CA HIS A 8 8.07 -13.44 -4.86
C HIS A 8 9.24 -12.98 -5.73
N PRO A 9 10.34 -12.43 -5.18
CA PRO A 9 11.52 -12.05 -5.95
C PRO A 9 12.00 -13.09 -6.97
N ASP A 10 11.95 -14.38 -6.64
CA ASP A 10 12.35 -15.47 -7.56
C ASP A 10 11.44 -15.62 -8.80
N LYS A 11 10.28 -14.99 -8.79
CA LYS A 11 9.28 -15.01 -9.88
C LYS A 11 9.20 -13.68 -10.62
N TYR A 12 9.93 -12.65 -10.18
CA TYR A 12 9.89 -11.35 -10.83
C TYR A 12 10.38 -11.44 -12.26
N LYS A 13 9.70 -10.71 -13.13
CA LYS A 13 10.03 -10.58 -14.55
C LYS A 13 10.47 -9.16 -14.90
N HIS A 14 10.14 -8.19 -14.04
CA HIS A 14 10.24 -6.77 -14.36
C HIS A 14 11.12 -5.99 -13.38
N TRP A 15 11.41 -6.58 -12.23
CA TRP A 15 12.21 -5.96 -11.18
C TRP A 15 13.35 -6.87 -10.72
N THR A 16 14.47 -6.27 -10.37
CA THR A 16 15.54 -6.93 -9.61
C THR A 16 15.78 -6.14 -8.33
N LEU A 17 15.80 -6.85 -7.20
CA LEU A 17 16.10 -6.30 -5.89
C LEU A 17 17.51 -6.73 -5.49
N ASN A 18 18.43 -5.77 -5.34
CA ASN A 18 19.79 -6.01 -4.86
C ASN A 18 19.99 -5.32 -3.52
N ILE A 19 20.52 -6.03 -2.53
CA ILE A 19 20.75 -5.53 -1.18
C ILE A 19 22.26 -5.48 -0.91
N ASP A 20 22.75 -4.32 -0.46
CA ASP A 20 24.13 -4.09 -0.06
C ASP A 20 24.18 -3.25 1.22
N GLY A 21 24.20 -3.94 2.37
CA GLY A 21 24.19 -3.30 3.69
C GLY A 21 22.97 -2.39 3.88
N GLU A 22 23.21 -1.11 4.18
CA GLU A 22 22.14 -0.14 4.43
C GLU A 22 21.46 0.38 3.15
N ARG A 23 21.92 -0.05 1.97
CA ARG A 23 21.40 0.37 0.67
C ARG A 23 20.76 -0.80 -0.07
N ALA A 24 19.61 -0.55 -0.67
CA ALA A 24 19.04 -1.42 -1.68
C ALA A 24 19.02 -0.72 -3.05
N GLU A 25 19.14 -1.51 -4.11
CA GLU A 25 18.81 -1.07 -5.47
C GLU A 25 17.58 -1.83 -5.95
N LEU A 26 16.58 -1.07 -6.39
CA LEU A 26 15.40 -1.58 -7.06
C LEU A 26 15.50 -1.23 -8.54
N LEU A 27 15.88 -2.22 -9.34
CA LEU A 27 16.16 -2.09 -10.77
C LEU A 27 14.90 -2.42 -11.58
N MET A 28 14.34 -1.44 -12.28
CA MET A 28 13.27 -1.64 -13.25
C MET A 28 13.84 -2.08 -14.59
N ASP A 29 13.59 -3.33 -14.98
CA ASP A 29 13.94 -3.86 -16.30
C ASP A 29 12.77 -4.70 -16.83
N VAL A 30 11.78 -4.02 -17.39
CA VAL A 30 10.51 -4.64 -17.76
C VAL A 30 10.72 -5.57 -18.95
N GLU A 31 10.49 -6.87 -18.74
CA GLU A 31 10.42 -7.86 -19.81
C GLU A 31 9.25 -7.56 -20.79
N PRO A 32 9.53 -7.14 -22.05
CA PRO A 32 8.51 -6.60 -22.95
C PRO A 32 7.39 -7.59 -23.33
N PHE A 33 7.67 -8.90 -23.32
CA PHE A 33 6.71 -9.92 -23.74
C PHE A 33 6.00 -10.61 -22.58
N SER A 34 6.20 -10.11 -21.35
CA SER A 34 5.63 -10.68 -20.14
C SER A 34 4.49 -9.84 -19.55
N GLY A 35 3.66 -9.22 -20.41
CA GLY A 35 2.46 -8.52 -19.96
C GLY A 35 1.50 -9.44 -19.20
N LEU A 36 0.77 -8.87 -18.23
CA LEU A 36 -0.25 -9.59 -17.45
C LEU A 36 -1.37 -10.17 -18.33
N ARG A 37 -1.63 -9.53 -19.48
CA ARG A 37 -2.57 -9.98 -20.50
C ARG A 37 -1.93 -9.94 -21.87
N GLU A 38 -2.41 -10.78 -22.77
CA GLU A 38 -2.02 -10.79 -24.17
C GLU A 38 -2.50 -9.53 -24.91
N GLY A 39 -1.86 -9.24 -26.06
CA GLY A 39 -2.29 -8.20 -26.99
C GLY A 39 -1.53 -6.87 -26.92
N TYR A 40 -0.45 -6.80 -26.13
CA TYR A 40 0.47 -5.64 -26.10
C TYR A 40 1.88 -6.05 -25.68
N GLU A 41 2.86 -5.21 -25.99
CA GLU A 41 4.26 -5.34 -25.56
C GLU A 41 4.65 -4.18 -24.65
N LEU A 42 5.37 -4.48 -23.56
CA LEU A 42 5.82 -3.53 -22.54
C LEU A 42 7.18 -2.91 -22.87
N LYS A 43 7.30 -2.27 -24.04
CA LYS A 43 8.57 -1.63 -24.48
C LYS A 43 8.95 -0.43 -23.63
N LEU A 44 10.25 -0.11 -23.61
CA LEU A 44 10.79 1.13 -23.04
C LEU A 44 10.42 1.31 -21.55
N ASN A 45 10.49 0.24 -20.76
CA ASN A 45 10.03 0.23 -19.37
C ASN A 45 8.61 0.82 -19.20
N SER A 46 7.71 0.61 -20.17
CA SER A 46 6.28 0.86 -19.93
C SER A 46 5.70 -0.24 -19.07
N TYR A 47 4.67 0.06 -18.28
CA TYR A 47 4.16 -0.88 -17.27
C TYR A 47 2.66 -1.17 -17.41
N ASP A 48 2.28 -2.37 -16.97
CA ASP A 48 0.91 -2.74 -16.69
C ASP A 48 0.73 -3.11 -15.21
N LEU A 49 -0.40 -3.74 -14.87
CA LEU A 49 -0.68 -4.13 -13.49
C LEU A 49 0.31 -5.18 -12.95
N GLY A 50 0.82 -6.09 -13.79
CA GLY A 50 1.75 -7.14 -13.36
C GLY A 50 3.09 -6.56 -12.87
N VAL A 51 3.60 -5.56 -13.59
CA VAL A 51 4.81 -4.82 -13.19
C VAL A 51 4.62 -4.13 -11.83
N ASP A 52 3.42 -3.61 -11.56
CA ASP A 52 3.14 -2.92 -10.29
C ASP A 52 2.86 -3.89 -9.13
N ILE A 53 2.34 -5.09 -9.41
CA ILE A 53 2.23 -6.18 -8.43
C ILE A 53 3.63 -6.57 -7.92
N GLU A 54 4.60 -6.72 -8.81
CA GLU A 54 5.99 -6.97 -8.42
C GLU A 54 6.60 -5.81 -7.64
N LEU A 55 6.34 -4.56 -8.04
CA LEU A 55 6.80 -3.38 -7.28
C LEU A 55 6.21 -3.35 -5.86
N ALA A 56 4.91 -3.63 -5.71
CA ALA A 56 4.24 -3.67 -4.42
C ALA A 56 4.83 -4.76 -3.52
N ASP A 57 5.10 -5.96 -4.05
CA ASP A 57 5.78 -7.03 -3.32
C ASP A 57 7.20 -6.62 -2.95
N ALA A 58 7.99 -6.06 -3.88
CA ALA A 58 9.39 -5.67 -3.61
C ALA A 58 9.49 -4.64 -2.47
N VAL A 59 8.56 -3.68 -2.41
CA VAL A 59 8.49 -2.72 -1.30
C VAL A 59 8.13 -3.42 0.01
N GLN A 60 7.28 -4.44 -0.02
CA GLN A 60 6.96 -5.23 1.16
C GLN A 60 8.14 -6.10 1.62
N ARG A 61 8.91 -6.70 0.70
CA ARG A 61 10.16 -7.41 1.01
C ARG A 61 11.15 -6.47 1.70
N LEU A 62 11.38 -5.29 1.14
CA LEU A 62 12.23 -4.27 1.76
C LEU A 62 11.80 -3.91 3.19
N ARG A 63 10.51 -3.79 3.45
CA ARG A 63 9.98 -3.39 4.76
C ARG A 63 10.08 -4.48 5.83
N PHE A 64 9.95 -5.75 5.45
CA PHE A 64 9.88 -6.87 6.41
C PHE A 64 11.12 -7.77 6.42
N GLU A 65 11.77 -7.96 5.28
CA GLU A 65 12.91 -8.88 5.13
C GLU A 65 14.27 -8.17 5.28
N HIS A 66 14.29 -6.83 5.20
CA HIS A 66 15.54 -6.04 5.16
C HIS A 66 15.53 -4.82 6.12
N PRO A 67 15.37 -5.01 7.44
CA PRO A 67 15.38 -3.92 8.41
C PRO A 67 16.70 -3.13 8.44
N GLU A 68 17.81 -3.72 7.98
CA GLU A 68 19.10 -3.06 7.84
C GLU A 68 19.11 -1.96 6.77
N VAL A 69 18.23 -2.07 5.77
CA VAL A 69 18.16 -1.10 4.67
C VAL A 69 17.55 0.20 5.17
N LYS A 70 18.19 1.31 4.79
CA LYS A 70 17.77 2.69 5.10
C LYS A 70 17.41 3.47 3.85
N VAL A 71 18.01 3.12 2.72
CA VAL A 71 17.80 3.83 1.46
C VAL A 71 17.66 2.87 0.29
N VAL A 72 16.70 3.15 -0.57
CA VAL A 72 16.39 2.38 -1.77
C VAL A 72 16.63 3.27 -2.99
N VAL A 73 17.51 2.85 -3.87
CA VAL A 73 17.73 3.51 -5.16
C VAL A 73 16.85 2.84 -6.22
N VAL A 74 15.82 3.55 -6.66
CA VAL A 74 14.96 3.14 -7.78
C VAL A 74 15.61 3.63 -9.07
N LYS A 75 16.01 2.69 -9.94
CA LYS A 75 16.73 2.97 -11.19
C LYS A 75 16.27 2.05 -12.31
N SER A 76 16.63 2.38 -13.55
CA SER A 76 16.31 1.55 -14.71
C SER A 76 17.51 0.71 -15.16
N GLY A 77 17.23 -0.54 -15.55
CA GLY A 77 18.17 -1.43 -16.24
C GLY A 77 18.34 -1.09 -17.72
N GLN A 78 17.43 -0.30 -18.29
CA GLN A 78 17.47 0.07 -19.70
C GLN A 78 18.28 1.34 -19.93
N ALA A 79 19.10 1.33 -20.99
CA ALA A 79 19.87 2.50 -21.37
C ALA A 79 18.95 3.62 -21.92
N ARG A 80 19.13 4.85 -21.41
CA ARG A 80 18.47 6.08 -21.89
C ARG A 80 16.95 6.15 -21.66
N VAL A 81 16.36 5.18 -20.98
CA VAL A 81 14.96 5.22 -20.54
C VAL A 81 14.90 4.82 -19.08
N PHE A 82 14.31 5.68 -18.25
CA PHE A 82 13.96 5.31 -16.89
C PHE A 82 12.66 4.50 -16.92
N CYS A 83 11.57 5.13 -17.34
CA CYS A 83 10.24 4.52 -17.43
C CYS A 83 9.36 5.38 -18.35
N ALA A 84 8.69 4.76 -19.33
CA ALA A 84 7.80 5.43 -20.27
C ALA A 84 6.35 5.58 -19.76
N GLY A 85 6.06 5.10 -18.55
CA GLY A 85 4.73 5.20 -17.94
C GLY A 85 3.82 4.00 -18.25
N ALA A 86 2.54 4.14 -17.90
CA ALA A 86 1.55 3.10 -18.15
C ALA A 86 1.45 2.79 -19.66
N ASN A 87 1.44 1.51 -20.01
CA ASN A 87 1.45 1.07 -21.41
C ASN A 87 0.17 1.50 -22.14
N ILE A 88 0.33 2.31 -23.20
CA ILE A 88 -0.79 2.91 -23.93
C ILE A 88 -1.68 1.86 -24.63
N PRO A 89 -1.12 0.87 -25.38
CA PRO A 89 -1.92 -0.22 -25.93
C PRO A 89 -2.74 -0.98 -24.88
N MET A 90 -2.14 -1.29 -23.72
CA MET A 90 -2.83 -1.90 -22.58
C MET A 90 -4.01 -1.04 -22.11
N LEU A 91 -3.80 0.28 -21.93
CA LEU A 91 -4.89 1.18 -21.53
C LEU A 91 -6.00 1.25 -22.60
N GLY A 92 -5.62 1.26 -23.88
CA GLY A 92 -6.54 1.29 -25.02
C GLY A 92 -7.44 0.05 -25.10
N SER A 93 -6.90 -1.14 -24.80
CA SER A 93 -7.63 -2.42 -24.83
C SER A 93 -8.34 -2.77 -23.52
N SER A 94 -8.15 -1.99 -22.46
CA SER A 94 -8.74 -2.25 -21.13
C SER A 94 -10.17 -1.75 -20.98
N THR A 95 -10.98 -2.50 -20.23
CA THR A 95 -12.29 -2.05 -19.77
C THR A 95 -12.17 -0.85 -18.83
N HIS A 96 -13.26 -0.13 -18.63
CA HIS A 96 -13.28 0.99 -17.68
C HIS A 96 -12.97 0.53 -16.25
N ALA A 97 -13.62 -0.54 -15.78
CA ALA A 97 -13.40 -1.08 -14.44
C ALA A 97 -11.93 -1.53 -14.23
N PHE A 98 -11.31 -2.16 -15.23
CA PHE A 98 -9.89 -2.51 -15.15
C PHE A 98 -9.00 -1.29 -15.02
N LYS A 99 -9.22 -0.23 -15.83
CA LYS A 99 -8.45 1.02 -15.75
C LYS A 99 -8.56 1.69 -14.38
N VAL A 100 -9.77 1.75 -13.82
CA VAL A 100 -10.00 2.33 -12.48
C VAL A 100 -9.26 1.55 -11.40
N ASN A 101 -9.34 0.22 -11.42
CA ASN A 101 -8.64 -0.62 -10.44
C ASN A 101 -7.12 -0.59 -10.63
N PHE A 102 -6.63 -0.57 -11.88
CA PHE A 102 -5.22 -0.36 -12.20
C PHE A 102 -4.71 0.96 -11.60
N CYS A 103 -5.43 2.07 -11.83
CA CYS A 103 -5.08 3.35 -11.23
C CYS A 103 -5.12 3.29 -9.71
N LYS A 104 -6.13 2.66 -9.10
CA LYS A 104 -6.26 2.57 -7.64
C LYS A 104 -5.10 1.80 -7.00
N PHE A 105 -4.79 0.61 -7.53
CA PHE A 105 -3.70 -0.23 -7.04
C PHE A 105 -2.34 0.47 -7.20
N THR A 106 -2.07 1.04 -8.38
CA THR A 106 -0.81 1.75 -8.64
C THR A 106 -0.65 3.00 -7.78
N ASN A 107 -1.74 3.74 -7.50
CA ASN A 107 -1.73 4.84 -6.54
C ASN A 107 -1.36 4.36 -5.13
N GLU A 108 -1.96 3.26 -4.66
CA GLU A 108 -1.68 2.65 -3.36
C GLU A 108 -0.19 2.23 -3.27
N THR A 109 0.35 1.55 -4.28
CA THR A 109 1.78 1.18 -4.33
C THR A 109 2.70 2.40 -4.18
N ARG A 110 2.41 3.52 -4.85
CA ARG A 110 3.20 4.76 -4.72
C ARG A 110 3.04 5.40 -3.34
N LEU A 111 1.85 5.30 -2.73
CA LEU A 111 1.65 5.71 -1.34
C LEU A 111 2.43 4.81 -0.37
N TYR A 112 2.73 3.55 -0.71
CA TYR A 112 3.53 2.67 0.14
C TYR A 112 4.98 3.16 0.27
N LEU A 113 5.56 3.74 -0.78
CA LEU A 113 6.90 4.37 -0.71
C LEU A 113 6.89 5.56 0.25
N GLU A 114 5.86 6.42 0.15
CA GLU A 114 5.74 7.60 1.00
C GLU A 114 5.43 7.23 2.46
N ASP A 115 4.59 6.23 2.68
CA ASP A 115 4.31 5.65 4.00
C ASP A 115 5.57 5.01 4.61
N ALA A 116 6.38 4.29 3.82
CA ALA A 116 7.68 3.75 4.26
C ALA A 116 8.66 4.87 4.65
N SER A 117 8.70 5.97 3.88
CA SER A 117 9.49 7.15 4.20
C SER A 117 9.09 7.81 5.51
N GLN A 118 7.80 7.83 5.82
CA GLN A 118 7.29 8.46 7.04
C GLN A 118 7.37 7.53 8.26
N ARG A 119 7.22 6.22 8.08
CA ARG A 119 6.92 5.30 9.19
C ARG A 119 7.91 4.14 9.34
N SER A 120 8.69 3.80 8.31
CA SER A 120 9.53 2.59 8.30
C SER A 120 11.03 2.87 8.35
N GLY A 121 11.43 4.15 8.38
CA GLY A 121 12.85 4.50 8.34
C GLY A 121 13.52 4.17 6.99
N LEU A 122 12.75 4.12 5.90
CA LEU A 122 13.23 3.84 4.55
C LEU A 122 13.10 5.07 3.65
N LYS A 123 14.19 5.53 3.03
CA LYS A 123 14.16 6.61 2.04
C LYS A 123 14.32 6.09 0.62
N PHE A 124 13.79 6.83 -0.36
CA PHE A 124 13.80 6.44 -1.76
C PHE A 124 14.47 7.51 -2.63
N VAL A 125 15.48 7.10 -3.40
CA VAL A 125 16.14 7.93 -4.43
C VAL A 125 15.71 7.42 -5.81
N ALA A 126 15.11 8.28 -6.63
CA ALA A 126 14.86 7.99 -8.03
C ALA A 126 16.08 8.44 -8.87
N ALA A 127 16.86 7.48 -9.37
CA ALA A 127 17.99 7.71 -10.25
C ALA A 127 17.55 7.66 -11.72
N LEU A 128 17.18 8.81 -12.27
CA LEU A 128 16.64 8.97 -13.62
C LEU A 128 17.76 9.03 -14.67
N ASN A 129 18.21 7.85 -15.12
CA ASN A 129 19.28 7.65 -16.10
C ASN A 129 18.83 7.78 -17.58
N GLY A 130 17.66 8.39 -17.82
CA GLY A 130 17.03 8.41 -19.13
C GLY A 130 15.70 9.17 -19.16
N THR A 131 14.95 9.01 -20.25
CA THR A 131 13.58 9.52 -20.38
C THR A 131 12.68 8.98 -19.27
N CYS A 132 11.99 9.87 -18.56
CA CYS A 132 11.09 9.58 -17.45
C CYS A 132 9.74 10.26 -17.73
N ALA A 133 8.78 9.50 -18.28
CA ALA A 133 7.55 10.07 -18.85
C ALA A 133 6.29 9.50 -18.20
N GLY A 134 5.28 10.36 -18.04
CA GLY A 134 3.97 10.02 -17.52
C GLY A 134 4.06 9.27 -16.19
N GLY A 135 3.47 8.07 -16.13
CA GLY A 135 3.55 7.18 -14.97
C GLY A 135 4.97 6.88 -14.44
N GLY A 136 6.00 6.98 -15.29
CA GLY A 136 7.40 6.88 -14.85
C GLY A 136 7.83 8.06 -13.97
N TYR A 137 7.38 9.26 -14.31
CA TYR A 137 7.60 10.44 -13.47
C TYR A 137 6.67 10.45 -12.26
N GLU A 138 5.47 9.87 -12.35
CA GLU A 138 4.59 9.66 -11.19
C GLU A 138 5.22 8.72 -10.14
N LEU A 139 5.89 7.65 -10.58
CA LEU A 139 6.70 6.79 -9.71
C LEU A 139 7.89 7.56 -9.12
N ALA A 140 8.63 8.29 -9.94
CA ALA A 140 9.76 9.09 -9.46
C ALA A 140 9.33 10.10 -8.39
N MET A 141 8.21 10.81 -8.60
CA MET A 141 7.69 11.76 -7.64
C MET A 141 7.22 11.12 -6.32
N ALA A 142 6.93 9.81 -6.29
CA ALA A 142 6.63 9.11 -5.05
C ALA A 142 7.89 8.89 -4.18
N CYS A 143 9.08 8.93 -4.77
CA CYS A 143 10.36 8.88 -4.04
C CYS A 143 10.63 10.18 -3.25
N ASP A 144 11.62 10.15 -2.36
CA ASP A 144 12.03 11.30 -1.55
C ASP A 144 12.92 12.27 -2.31
N TYR A 145 13.77 11.75 -3.21
CA TYR A 145 14.75 12.54 -3.94
C TYR A 145 14.89 12.08 -5.39
N LEU A 146 14.87 13.03 -6.33
CA LEU A 146 14.93 12.77 -7.77
C LEU A 146 16.22 13.36 -8.35
N LEU A 147 17.09 12.47 -8.85
CA LEU A 147 18.33 12.83 -9.54
C LEU A 147 18.19 12.54 -11.04
N LEU A 148 18.32 13.57 -11.89
CA LEU A 148 18.24 13.41 -13.35
C LEU A 148 19.61 13.52 -14.02
N ILE A 149 19.93 12.57 -14.90
CA ILE A 149 21.17 12.62 -15.67
C ILE A 149 21.16 13.80 -16.65
N ASP A 150 22.22 14.61 -16.64
CA ASP A 150 22.41 15.72 -17.58
C ASP A 150 23.26 15.25 -18.77
N ASP A 151 22.61 14.62 -19.74
CA ASP A 151 23.23 14.06 -20.94
C ASP A 151 22.72 14.69 -22.26
N GLY A 152 21.98 15.79 -22.15
CA GLY A 152 21.37 16.50 -23.28
C GLY A 152 20.10 15.84 -23.83
N SER A 153 19.77 14.62 -23.46
CA SER A 153 18.59 13.89 -23.99
C SER A 153 17.55 13.53 -22.92
N SER A 154 17.98 13.25 -21.70
CA SER A 154 17.11 12.81 -20.61
C SER A 154 16.22 13.95 -20.10
N ALA A 155 14.94 13.65 -19.90
CA ALA A 155 13.92 14.60 -19.51
C ALA A 155 12.85 13.93 -18.64
N VAL A 156 12.19 14.74 -17.80
CA VAL A 156 10.95 14.37 -17.12
C VAL A 156 9.76 14.98 -17.87
N SER A 157 8.64 14.25 -17.99
CA SER A 157 7.43 14.75 -18.67
C SER A 157 6.15 14.16 -18.09
N LEU A 158 5.03 14.89 -18.25
CA LEU A 158 3.67 14.41 -18.04
C LEU A 158 2.84 14.64 -19.31
N PRO A 159 2.99 13.79 -20.34
CA PRO A 159 2.39 14.00 -21.66
C PRO A 159 0.95 13.48 -21.77
N GLU A 160 0.32 13.06 -20.68
CA GLU A 160 -0.98 12.39 -20.66
C GLU A 160 -2.09 13.23 -21.32
N VAL A 161 -2.14 14.53 -21.03
CA VAL A 161 -3.16 15.41 -21.63
C VAL A 161 -2.99 15.52 -23.14
N PRO A 162 -1.82 15.95 -23.68
CA PRO A 162 -1.66 16.14 -25.13
C PRO A 162 -1.59 14.84 -25.94
N LEU A 163 -1.12 13.72 -25.37
CA LEU A 163 -0.95 12.47 -26.12
C LEU A 163 -2.09 11.46 -25.93
N LEU A 164 -2.75 11.46 -24.76
CA LEU A 164 -3.72 10.43 -24.39
C LEU A 164 -5.12 10.99 -24.10
N GLY A 165 -5.26 12.31 -23.92
CA GLY A 165 -6.53 12.93 -23.51
C GLY A 165 -6.97 12.52 -22.10
N VAL A 166 -6.03 12.14 -21.24
CA VAL A 166 -6.28 11.77 -19.82
C VAL A 166 -5.34 12.55 -18.91
N LEU A 167 -5.52 12.42 -17.60
CA LEU A 167 -4.68 13.08 -16.61
C LEU A 167 -3.55 12.14 -16.14
N PRO A 168 -2.45 12.70 -15.60
CA PRO A 168 -1.51 12.00 -14.71
C PRO A 168 -2.25 11.50 -13.45
N GLY A 169 -2.90 10.34 -13.59
CA GLY A 169 -3.90 9.81 -12.66
C GLY A 169 -3.31 8.94 -11.54
N THR A 170 -2.02 8.65 -11.57
CA THR A 170 -1.30 7.90 -10.52
C THR A 170 -0.74 8.85 -9.44
N GLY A 171 -1.50 9.90 -9.15
CA GLY A 171 -1.15 10.96 -8.21
C GLY A 171 -0.20 12.01 -8.78
N GLY A 172 0.07 12.01 -10.10
CA GLY A 172 1.05 12.89 -10.74
C GLY A 172 0.77 14.37 -10.50
N LEU A 173 -0.45 14.83 -10.78
CA LEU A 173 -0.82 16.24 -10.56
C LEU A 173 -0.78 16.63 -9.08
N THR A 174 -1.26 15.74 -8.20
CA THR A 174 -1.26 15.95 -6.76
C THR A 174 0.16 16.08 -6.22
N ARG A 175 1.08 15.17 -6.60
CA ARG A 175 2.49 15.27 -6.19
C ARG A 175 3.17 16.49 -6.82
N LEU A 176 2.86 16.83 -8.06
CA LEU A 176 3.44 18.01 -8.73
C LEU A 176 3.12 19.31 -7.96
N VAL A 177 1.90 19.46 -7.46
CA VAL A 177 1.46 20.67 -6.74
C VAL A 177 1.72 20.58 -5.24
N ASP A 178 1.37 19.48 -4.59
CA ASP A 178 1.38 19.35 -3.13
C ASP A 178 2.72 18.89 -2.58
N LYS A 179 3.46 18.04 -3.31
CA LYS A 179 4.78 17.55 -2.88
C LYS A 179 5.92 18.37 -3.47
N ARG A 180 5.95 18.53 -4.80
CA ARG A 180 6.99 19.27 -5.53
C ARG A 180 6.80 20.79 -5.48
N ARG A 181 5.62 21.26 -5.05
CA ARG A 181 5.29 22.70 -4.91
C ARG A 181 5.50 23.50 -6.20
N VAL A 182 5.29 22.85 -7.36
CA VAL A 182 5.41 23.52 -8.65
C VAL A 182 4.27 24.53 -8.79
N ARG A 183 4.62 25.76 -9.15
CA ARG A 183 3.64 26.84 -9.39
C ARG A 183 2.63 26.39 -10.45
N ARG A 184 1.33 26.57 -10.20
CA ARG A 184 0.26 25.96 -11.00
C ARG A 184 0.31 26.27 -12.51
N ASP A 185 0.70 27.47 -12.89
CA ASP A 185 0.89 27.87 -14.30
C ASP A 185 2.08 27.18 -14.97
N ARG A 186 3.14 26.86 -14.22
CA ARG A 186 4.25 26.03 -14.70
C ARG A 186 3.83 24.57 -14.80
N ALA A 187 3.03 24.10 -13.85
CA ALA A 187 2.46 22.76 -13.88
C ALA A 187 1.56 22.59 -15.11
N ASP A 188 0.72 23.57 -15.43
CA ASP A 188 -0.09 23.61 -16.66
C ASP A 188 0.80 23.43 -17.91
N VAL A 189 1.77 24.33 -18.12
CA VAL A 189 2.70 24.23 -19.25
C VAL A 189 3.42 22.89 -19.30
N PHE A 190 3.83 22.35 -18.15
CA PHE A 190 4.51 21.07 -18.06
C PHE A 190 3.61 19.89 -18.45
N CYS A 191 2.35 19.90 -18.03
CA CYS A 191 1.36 18.85 -18.32
C CYS A 191 0.73 18.96 -19.71
N THR A 192 0.91 20.09 -20.42
CA THR A 192 0.41 20.29 -21.78
C THR A 192 1.53 20.32 -22.84
N THR A 193 2.76 19.93 -22.47
CA THR A 193 3.92 19.83 -23.38
C THR A 193 4.46 18.41 -23.38
N SER A 194 4.54 17.76 -24.55
CA SER A 194 4.91 16.34 -24.64
C SER A 194 6.41 16.09 -24.48
N GLU A 195 7.26 17.04 -24.89
CA GLU A 195 8.73 16.90 -24.87
C GLU A 195 9.34 16.94 -23.47
N GLY A 196 8.58 17.42 -22.47
CA GLY A 196 9.04 17.51 -21.08
C GLY A 196 10.11 18.56 -20.82
N MET A 197 10.82 18.39 -19.71
CA MET A 197 11.84 19.31 -19.24
C MET A 197 13.11 18.60 -18.78
N ARG A 198 14.25 19.20 -19.12
CA ARG A 198 15.60 18.65 -18.89
C ARG A 198 16.53 19.62 -18.19
N GLY A 199 17.62 19.08 -17.65
CA GLY A 199 18.76 19.83 -17.12
C GLY A 199 18.37 20.90 -16.10
N LYS A 200 19.09 22.03 -16.11
CA LYS A 200 18.93 23.12 -15.12
C LYS A 200 17.51 23.68 -15.03
N ARG A 201 16.72 23.57 -16.11
CA ARG A 201 15.33 24.06 -16.14
C ARG A 201 14.43 23.17 -15.27
N ALA A 202 14.65 21.85 -15.28
CA ALA A 202 13.90 20.90 -14.45
C ALA A 202 14.12 21.19 -12.96
N VAL A 203 15.38 21.41 -12.55
CA VAL A 203 15.73 21.81 -11.18
C VAL A 203 15.09 23.16 -10.81
N LYS A 204 15.24 24.18 -11.68
CA LYS A 204 14.69 25.53 -11.44
C LYS A 204 13.17 25.54 -11.25
N TRP A 205 12.46 24.58 -11.85
CA TRP A 205 11.01 24.46 -11.72
C TRP A 205 10.58 23.55 -10.56
N GLY A 206 11.52 22.90 -9.86
CA GLY A 206 11.23 21.95 -8.79
C GLY A 206 10.79 20.57 -9.28
N LEU A 207 10.99 20.26 -10.57
CA LEU A 207 10.59 18.97 -11.14
C LEU A 207 11.53 17.83 -10.73
N VAL A 208 12.80 18.14 -10.51
CA VAL A 208 13.80 17.22 -9.96
C VAL A 208 14.62 17.98 -8.93
N ASP A 209 15.28 17.26 -8.03
CA ASP A 209 16.04 17.88 -6.94
C ASP A 209 17.45 18.26 -7.38
N GLU A 210 18.08 17.40 -8.17
CA GLU A 210 19.43 17.62 -8.67
C GLU A 210 19.63 17.01 -10.07
N ILE A 211 20.65 17.50 -10.76
CA ILE A 211 21.16 16.94 -12.00
C ILE A 211 22.64 16.64 -11.88
N ALA A 212 23.09 15.57 -12.52
CA ALA A 212 24.51 15.24 -12.59
C ALA A 212 24.91 14.86 -14.01
N ALA A 213 26.06 15.34 -14.46
CA ALA A 213 26.62 14.95 -15.75
C ALA A 213 26.85 13.43 -15.78
N ARG A 214 26.74 12.81 -16.96
CA ARG A 214 26.88 11.36 -17.15
C ARG A 214 28.09 10.75 -16.45
N SER A 215 29.25 11.41 -16.47
CA SER A 215 30.48 10.93 -15.86
C SER A 215 30.51 10.97 -14.32
N LYS A 216 29.53 11.61 -13.68
CA LYS A 216 29.42 11.79 -12.23
C LYS A 216 28.08 11.30 -11.69
N PHE A 217 27.24 10.69 -12.53
CA PHE A 217 25.86 10.37 -12.18
C PHE A 217 25.81 9.33 -11.06
N ASP A 218 26.55 8.23 -11.19
CA ASP A 218 26.56 7.17 -10.19
C ASP A 218 27.15 7.63 -8.84
N ASP A 219 28.18 8.48 -8.88
CA ASP A 219 28.74 9.13 -7.69
C ASP A 219 27.70 10.02 -7.00
N ALA A 220 26.94 10.81 -7.76
CA ALA A 220 25.90 11.69 -7.24
C ALA A 220 24.71 10.90 -6.68
N VAL A 221 24.31 9.80 -7.32
CA VAL A 221 23.29 8.87 -6.79
C VAL A 221 23.74 8.31 -5.45
N SER A 222 24.99 7.86 -5.36
CA SER A 222 25.52 7.27 -4.13
C SER A 222 25.61 8.31 -3.01
N ALA A 223 26.13 9.51 -3.29
CA ALA A 223 26.16 10.60 -2.32
C ALA A 223 24.75 11.01 -1.84
N ALA A 224 23.75 11.04 -2.73
CA ALA A 224 22.36 11.33 -2.37
C ALA A 224 21.77 10.21 -1.49
N ALA A 225 22.07 8.96 -1.82
CA ALA A 225 21.62 7.81 -1.05
C ALA A 225 22.22 7.81 0.37
N ASP A 226 23.54 8.00 0.49
CA ASP A 226 24.25 8.08 1.78
C ASP A 226 23.67 9.20 2.65
N LYS A 227 23.48 10.39 2.06
CA LYS A 227 22.90 11.54 2.77
C LYS A 227 21.49 11.26 3.27
N LEU A 228 20.65 10.54 2.51
CA LEU A 228 19.32 10.18 2.97
C LEU A 228 19.35 9.08 4.04
N ALA A 229 20.26 8.11 3.93
CA ALA A 229 20.45 7.07 4.92
C ALA A 229 20.83 7.66 6.29
N GLU A 230 21.63 8.73 6.34
CA GLU A 230 21.96 9.46 7.58
C GLU A 230 20.74 10.09 8.27
N THR A 231 19.62 10.31 7.56
CA THR A 231 18.41 10.93 8.14
C THR A 231 17.51 9.95 8.88
N VAL A 232 17.81 8.65 8.81
CA VAL A 232 16.99 7.58 9.37
C VAL A 232 17.86 6.59 10.15
N ALA A 233 17.28 5.97 11.18
CA ALA A 233 18.02 5.01 12.01
C ALA A 233 18.06 3.59 11.42
N GLY A 234 17.17 3.26 10.48
CA GLY A 234 16.91 1.87 10.06
C GLY A 234 16.23 1.04 11.15
N GLY A 235 15.79 -0.17 10.79
CA GLY A 235 15.39 -1.20 11.74
C GLY A 235 16.61 -1.84 12.43
N LYS A 236 16.39 -2.49 13.58
CA LYS A 236 17.45 -3.21 14.31
C LYS A 236 17.05 -4.67 14.48
N GLY A 237 17.93 -5.58 14.08
CA GLY A 237 17.69 -7.02 14.17
C GLY A 237 17.61 -7.67 12.79
N PRO A 238 17.43 -9.00 12.72
CA PRO A 238 17.26 -9.69 11.44
C PRO A 238 15.88 -9.38 10.84
N GLY A 239 15.79 -9.39 9.52
CA GLY A 239 14.49 -9.40 8.83
C GLY A 239 13.70 -10.66 9.12
N ILE A 240 12.42 -10.64 8.73
CA ILE A 240 11.54 -11.80 8.78
C ILE A 240 11.12 -12.19 7.37
N GLU A 241 11.11 -13.48 7.07
CA GLU A 241 10.60 -13.97 5.79
C GLU A 241 9.07 -13.80 5.72
N LEU A 242 8.58 -13.21 4.64
CA LEU A 242 7.14 -13.16 4.36
C LEU A 242 6.71 -14.45 3.66
N GLU A 243 6.31 -15.44 4.45
CA GLU A 243 5.85 -16.76 3.99
C GLU A 243 4.70 -16.63 2.97
N PRO A 244 4.58 -17.55 1.99
CA PRO A 244 3.48 -17.55 1.03
C PRO A 244 2.09 -17.54 1.70
N ILE A 245 1.13 -16.90 1.05
CA ILE A 245 -0.27 -16.92 1.48
C ILE A 245 -0.96 -18.08 0.79
N GLU A 246 -1.50 -19.01 1.57
CA GLU A 246 -2.20 -20.18 1.04
C GLU A 246 -3.70 -20.02 1.31
N TYR A 247 -4.50 -20.40 0.33
CA TYR A 247 -5.95 -20.53 0.46
C TYR A 247 -6.45 -21.73 -0.33
N GLU A 248 -7.54 -22.32 0.14
CA GLU A 248 -8.31 -23.32 -0.59
C GLU A 248 -9.51 -22.65 -1.25
N GLU A 249 -9.77 -22.98 -2.51
CA GLU A 249 -10.98 -22.54 -3.23
C GLU A 249 -11.94 -23.73 -3.34
N SER A 250 -13.13 -23.61 -2.75
CA SER A 250 -14.19 -24.63 -2.85
C SER A 250 -14.98 -24.51 -4.15
N GLU A 251 -15.82 -25.51 -4.45
CA GLU A 251 -16.64 -25.55 -5.68
C GLU A 251 -17.60 -24.36 -5.82
N ASP A 252 -18.02 -23.77 -4.71
CA ASP A 252 -18.88 -22.57 -4.68
C ASP A 252 -18.09 -21.25 -4.81
N GLY A 253 -16.77 -21.31 -4.98
CA GLY A 253 -15.89 -20.15 -5.12
C GLY A 253 -15.50 -19.48 -3.79
N THR A 254 -15.77 -20.12 -2.65
CA THR A 254 -15.30 -19.62 -1.34
C THR A 254 -13.78 -19.78 -1.24
N LEU A 255 -13.10 -18.69 -0.88
CA LEU A 255 -11.66 -18.69 -0.60
C LEU A 255 -11.42 -18.80 0.91
N SER A 256 -10.79 -19.88 1.34
CA SER A 256 -10.51 -20.16 2.74
C SER A 256 -9.01 -20.06 3.01
N TYR A 257 -8.60 -18.97 3.64
CA TYR A 257 -7.26 -18.74 4.17
C TYR A 257 -7.17 -19.25 5.62
N ARG A 258 -6.03 -19.05 6.30
CA ARG A 258 -5.87 -19.49 7.69
C ARG A 258 -6.76 -18.71 8.68
N TYR A 259 -6.88 -17.40 8.50
CA TYR A 259 -7.64 -16.51 9.38
C TYR A 259 -8.70 -15.71 8.62
N VAL A 260 -8.72 -15.74 7.29
CA VAL A 260 -9.71 -15.04 6.48
C VAL A 260 -10.52 -16.04 5.66
N THR A 261 -11.82 -15.80 5.53
CA THR A 261 -12.68 -16.52 4.59
C THR A 261 -13.43 -15.50 3.76
N LEU A 262 -13.43 -15.68 2.44
CA LEU A 262 -14.19 -14.89 1.48
C LEU A 262 -15.20 -15.78 0.77
N GLU A 263 -16.47 -15.66 1.16
CA GLU A 263 -17.59 -16.37 0.54
C GLU A 263 -18.28 -15.43 -0.45
N ILE A 264 -18.56 -15.91 -1.67
CA ILE A 264 -19.20 -15.11 -2.73
C ILE A 264 -20.60 -15.68 -3.00
N ASP A 265 -21.61 -14.83 -2.90
CA ASP A 265 -22.97 -15.15 -3.34
C ASP A 265 -23.29 -14.36 -4.62
N ALA A 266 -23.22 -15.07 -5.75
CA ALA A 266 -23.46 -14.49 -7.07
C ALA A 266 -24.94 -14.12 -7.28
N ASP A 267 -25.88 -14.82 -6.66
CA ASP A 267 -27.32 -14.60 -6.83
C ASP A 267 -27.74 -13.29 -6.14
N THR A 268 -27.23 -13.05 -4.93
CA THR A 268 -27.48 -11.80 -4.21
C THR A 268 -26.48 -10.69 -4.54
N ARG A 269 -25.41 -11.00 -5.27
CA ARG A 269 -24.28 -10.11 -5.56
C ARG A 269 -23.64 -9.57 -4.28
N THR A 270 -23.54 -10.43 -3.28
CA THR A 270 -22.92 -10.12 -2.00
C THR A 270 -21.69 -10.98 -1.77
N ALA A 271 -20.83 -10.55 -0.86
CA ALA A 271 -19.75 -11.37 -0.34
C ALA A 271 -19.76 -11.31 1.18
N ARG A 272 -19.42 -12.41 1.84
CA ARG A 272 -19.12 -12.43 3.27
C ARG A 272 -17.61 -12.54 3.45
N LEU A 273 -17.04 -11.55 4.12
CA LEU A 273 -15.61 -11.50 4.42
C LEU A 273 -15.44 -11.64 5.93
N THR A 274 -15.00 -12.82 6.36
CA THR A 274 -14.90 -13.21 7.76
C THR A 274 -13.44 -13.25 8.20
N ILE A 275 -13.11 -12.59 9.31
CA ILE A 275 -11.79 -12.64 9.94
C ILE A 275 -11.89 -13.38 11.28
N ARG A 276 -11.14 -14.47 11.43
CA ARG A 276 -11.08 -15.28 12.65
C ARG A 276 -9.93 -14.82 13.55
N THR A 277 -10.22 -14.58 14.83
CA THR A 277 -9.20 -14.29 15.86
C THR A 277 -8.31 -15.52 16.13
N PRO A 278 -7.11 -15.39 16.70
CA PRO A 278 -6.27 -16.55 16.95
C PRO A 278 -6.84 -17.41 18.09
N ASP A 279 -6.68 -18.74 17.95
CA ASP A 279 -7.08 -19.71 18.98
C ASP A 279 -6.07 -19.81 20.13
N GLU A 280 -4.82 -19.42 19.86
CA GLU A 280 -3.68 -19.52 20.77
C GLU A 280 -3.18 -18.14 21.22
N PRO A 281 -2.56 -18.03 22.42
CA PRO A 281 -1.86 -16.83 22.84
C PRO A 281 -0.89 -16.32 21.78
N GLN A 282 -0.82 -15.00 21.63
CA GLN A 282 0.06 -14.35 20.65
C GLN A 282 1.25 -13.67 21.34
N PRO A 283 2.34 -13.38 20.59
CA PRO A 283 3.50 -12.67 21.10
C PRO A 283 3.17 -11.36 21.82
N THR A 284 3.86 -11.11 22.94
CA THR A 284 3.67 -9.92 23.77
C THR A 284 4.93 -9.07 23.95
N THR A 285 6.12 -9.66 23.77
CA THR A 285 7.40 -8.93 23.82
C THR A 285 8.00 -8.75 22.43
N ALA A 286 8.96 -7.83 22.30
CA ALA A 286 9.69 -7.61 21.06
C ALA A 286 10.39 -8.89 20.56
N GLU A 287 11.00 -9.67 21.46
CA GLU A 287 11.67 -10.93 21.11
C GLU A 287 10.68 -11.98 20.61
N GLU A 288 9.52 -12.10 21.24
CA GLU A 288 8.47 -13.02 20.81
C GLU A 288 7.89 -12.60 19.44
N ILE A 289 7.66 -11.29 19.24
CA ILE A 289 7.16 -10.74 17.96
C ILE A 289 8.17 -11.02 16.84
N GLN A 290 9.46 -10.82 17.11
CA GLN A 290 10.53 -11.15 16.16
C GLN A 290 10.60 -12.65 15.87
N ALA A 291 10.51 -13.49 16.88
CA ALA A 291 10.59 -14.95 16.74
C ALA A 291 9.39 -15.54 15.98
N ALA A 292 8.19 -14.99 16.16
CA ALA A 292 6.99 -15.47 15.49
C ALA A 292 6.94 -15.08 13.99
N GLY A 293 7.73 -14.08 13.57
CA GLY A 293 7.89 -13.71 12.16
C GLY A 293 6.57 -13.38 11.47
N SER A 294 6.40 -13.84 10.23
CA SER A 294 5.18 -13.58 9.46
C SER A 294 3.98 -14.48 9.79
N SER A 295 4.18 -15.47 10.66
CA SER A 295 3.15 -16.43 11.08
C SER A 295 2.24 -15.90 12.20
N GLN A 296 2.68 -14.88 12.93
CA GLN A 296 1.88 -14.24 13.99
C GLN A 296 0.58 -13.65 13.43
N TRP A 297 -0.50 -13.74 14.19
CA TRP A 297 -1.84 -13.41 13.71
C TRP A 297 -1.94 -11.97 13.19
N SER A 298 -1.35 -11.00 13.90
CA SER A 298 -1.42 -9.58 13.57
C SER A 298 -0.89 -9.23 12.18
N LEU A 299 0.08 -10.01 11.67
CA LEU A 299 0.61 -9.88 10.33
C LEU A 299 -0.07 -10.84 9.35
N ARG A 300 -0.20 -12.13 9.71
CA ARG A 300 -0.76 -13.16 8.81
C ARG A 300 -2.19 -12.84 8.40
N ALA A 301 -3.08 -12.53 9.35
CA ALA A 301 -4.49 -12.27 9.06
C ALA A 301 -4.68 -11.04 8.17
N PHE A 302 -3.85 -10.00 8.34
CA PHE A 302 -3.94 -8.80 7.51
C PHE A 302 -3.32 -8.97 6.12
N ARG A 303 -2.32 -9.85 5.97
CA ARG A 303 -1.81 -10.24 4.65
C ARG A 303 -2.86 -11.01 3.86
N GLU A 304 -3.54 -11.95 4.51
CA GLU A 304 -4.66 -12.69 3.93
C GLU A 304 -5.84 -11.76 3.60
N LEU A 305 -6.15 -10.82 4.48
CA LEU A 305 -7.20 -9.82 4.24
C LEU A 305 -6.86 -8.92 3.04
N ASP A 306 -5.61 -8.49 2.90
CA ASP A 306 -5.18 -7.69 1.74
C ASP A 306 -5.39 -8.45 0.42
N ASP A 307 -4.99 -9.73 0.38
CA ASP A 307 -5.21 -10.60 -0.77
C ASP A 307 -6.70 -10.76 -1.07
N ALA A 308 -7.54 -11.09 -0.07
CA ALA A 308 -8.99 -11.23 -0.24
C ALA A 308 -9.66 -9.93 -0.74
N LEU A 309 -9.22 -8.76 -0.27
CA LEU A 309 -9.70 -7.46 -0.77
C LEU A 309 -9.31 -7.22 -2.23
N LEU A 310 -8.12 -7.66 -2.64
CA LEU A 310 -7.67 -7.59 -4.02
C LEU A 310 -8.44 -8.55 -4.94
N GLN A 311 -8.76 -9.77 -4.47
CA GLN A 311 -9.67 -10.69 -5.14
C GLN A 311 -11.04 -10.03 -5.38
N LEU A 312 -11.64 -9.45 -4.32
CA LEU A 312 -12.90 -8.72 -4.41
C LEU A 312 -12.87 -7.57 -5.43
N ARG A 313 -11.78 -6.80 -5.46
CA ARG A 313 -11.65 -5.61 -6.31
C ARG A 313 -11.51 -5.94 -7.80
N LEU A 314 -10.76 -6.99 -8.13
CA LEU A 314 -10.36 -7.25 -9.51
C LEU A 314 -10.92 -8.53 -10.13
N ASN A 315 -11.30 -9.51 -9.32
CA ASN A 315 -11.86 -10.78 -9.80
C ASN A 315 -13.38 -10.89 -9.58
N HIS A 316 -13.96 -10.17 -8.60
CA HIS A 316 -15.40 -10.20 -8.30
C HIS A 316 -16.07 -8.84 -8.49
N LEU A 317 -16.10 -8.34 -9.74
CA LEU A 317 -16.65 -7.02 -10.06
C LEU A 317 -18.15 -6.88 -9.75
N GLU A 318 -18.92 -7.96 -9.90
CA GLU A 318 -20.38 -7.95 -9.72
C GLU A 318 -20.83 -7.89 -8.26
N VAL A 319 -19.94 -8.20 -7.30
CA VAL A 319 -20.25 -8.07 -5.88
C VAL A 319 -20.43 -6.59 -5.53
N GLY A 320 -21.63 -6.19 -5.13
CA GLY A 320 -21.93 -4.80 -4.77
C GLY A 320 -21.77 -4.51 -3.28
N LEU A 321 -22.02 -5.52 -2.44
CA LEU A 321 -22.04 -5.41 -0.99
C LEU A 321 -21.15 -6.48 -0.36
N VAL A 322 -20.28 -6.07 0.56
CA VAL A 322 -19.45 -6.94 1.38
C VAL A 322 -19.97 -6.89 2.82
N ILE A 323 -20.29 -8.05 3.37
CA ILE A 323 -20.67 -8.24 4.76
C ILE A 323 -19.42 -8.63 5.54
N LEU A 324 -18.95 -7.72 6.40
CA LEU A 324 -17.81 -7.95 7.28
C LEU A 324 -18.24 -8.68 8.54
N ARG A 325 -17.48 -9.72 8.86
CA ARG A 325 -17.64 -10.56 10.05
C ARG A 325 -16.27 -10.70 10.74
N ALA A 326 -16.27 -10.72 12.06
CA ALA A 326 -15.13 -11.11 12.87
C ALA A 326 -15.59 -12.22 13.81
N THR A 327 -14.86 -13.33 13.96
CA THR A 327 -15.28 -14.46 14.83
C THR A 327 -14.20 -14.88 15.80
N GLY A 328 -14.60 -15.37 16.98
CA GLY A 328 -13.70 -15.83 18.05
C GLY A 328 -13.74 -14.93 19.28
N ASP A 329 -12.58 -14.51 19.79
CA ASP A 329 -12.45 -13.77 21.06
C ASP A 329 -11.86 -12.37 20.86
N ALA A 330 -12.70 -11.34 21.02
CA ALA A 330 -12.32 -9.93 20.90
C ALA A 330 -11.24 -9.51 21.93
N ALA A 331 -11.21 -10.13 23.12
CA ALA A 331 -10.23 -9.80 24.14
C ALA A 331 -8.79 -10.18 23.72
N ARG A 332 -8.65 -11.23 22.90
CA ARG A 332 -7.35 -11.61 22.33
C ARG A 332 -6.83 -10.56 21.36
N VAL A 333 -7.72 -10.00 20.54
CA VAL A 333 -7.36 -8.92 19.60
C VAL A 333 -6.92 -7.68 20.37
N VAL A 334 -7.66 -7.29 21.42
CA VAL A 334 -7.28 -6.17 22.28
C VAL A 334 -5.90 -6.38 22.90
N ALA A 335 -5.60 -7.59 23.41
CA ALA A 335 -4.30 -7.91 23.98
C ALA A 335 -3.17 -7.83 22.95
N ILE A 336 -3.40 -8.29 21.71
CA ILE A 336 -2.43 -8.20 20.60
C ILE A 336 -2.13 -6.74 20.26
N ASP A 337 -3.15 -5.91 20.12
CA ASP A 337 -2.99 -4.50 19.79
C ASP A 337 -2.22 -3.74 20.88
N ASP A 338 -2.54 -4.02 22.14
CA ASP A 338 -1.89 -3.39 23.28
C ASP A 338 -0.42 -3.85 23.40
N ALA A 339 -0.13 -5.12 23.10
CA ALA A 339 1.25 -5.62 23.00
C ALA A 339 2.03 -4.94 21.87
N LEU A 340 1.45 -4.85 20.67
CA LEU A 340 2.08 -4.16 19.54
C LEU A 340 2.34 -2.68 19.83
N ASP A 341 1.41 -2.00 20.51
CA ASP A 341 1.59 -0.59 20.90
C ASP A 341 2.63 -0.43 22.00
N ALA A 342 2.70 -1.35 22.96
CA ALA A 342 3.76 -1.37 23.98
C ALA A 342 5.15 -1.56 23.36
N GLN A 343 5.23 -2.29 22.24
CA GLN A 343 6.48 -2.53 21.49
C GLN A 343 6.64 -1.62 20.27
N LYS A 344 5.91 -0.51 20.15
CA LYS A 344 5.90 0.34 18.94
C LYS A 344 7.24 0.94 18.53
N ASP A 345 8.23 0.95 19.42
CA ASP A 345 9.60 1.40 19.10
C ASP A 345 10.46 0.26 18.49
N HIS A 346 10.00 -0.99 18.58
CA HIS A 346 10.58 -2.12 17.86
C HIS A 346 10.16 -2.08 16.40
N TRP A 347 11.13 -2.22 15.49
CA TRP A 347 10.93 -2.03 14.05
C TRP A 347 9.79 -2.91 13.50
N LEU A 348 9.76 -4.19 13.88
CA LEU A 348 8.77 -5.13 13.35
C LEU A 348 7.36 -4.84 13.88
N ALA A 349 7.22 -4.50 15.17
CA ALA A 349 5.92 -4.19 15.75
C ALA A 349 5.34 -2.91 15.11
N ASN A 350 6.18 -1.90 14.90
CA ASN A 350 5.80 -0.70 14.16
C ASN A 350 5.41 -1.01 12.71
N GLU A 351 6.18 -1.85 12.01
CA GLU A 351 5.90 -2.19 10.62
C GLU A 351 4.61 -3.00 10.47
N ILE A 352 4.31 -3.92 11.39
CA ILE A 352 3.03 -4.64 11.45
C ILE A 352 1.87 -3.65 11.61
N ARG A 353 1.96 -2.72 12.57
CA ARG A 353 0.92 -1.68 12.78
C ARG A 353 0.74 -0.80 11.54
N ALA A 354 1.84 -0.41 10.90
CA ALA A 354 1.80 0.36 9.66
C ALA A 354 1.13 -0.42 8.53
N PHE A 355 1.44 -1.71 8.38
CA PHE A 355 0.83 -2.59 7.39
C PHE A 355 -0.67 -2.77 7.62
N GLN A 356 -1.10 -3.02 8.85
CA GLN A 356 -2.52 -3.06 9.21
C GLN A 356 -3.23 -1.76 8.81
N GLY A 357 -2.62 -0.60 9.09
CA GLY A 357 -3.13 0.69 8.65
C GLY A 357 -3.24 0.83 7.12
N ARG A 358 -2.31 0.28 6.34
CA ARG A 358 -2.38 0.27 4.86
C ARG A 358 -3.56 -0.58 4.37
N VAL A 359 -3.73 -1.78 4.92
CA VAL A 359 -4.85 -2.67 4.56
C VAL A 359 -6.19 -2.04 4.93
N LEU A 360 -6.30 -1.41 6.10
CA LEU A 360 -7.51 -0.71 6.51
C LEU A 360 -7.83 0.47 5.56
N ARG A 361 -6.83 1.26 5.14
CA ARG A 361 -7.02 2.30 4.12
C ARG A 361 -7.51 1.74 2.78
N ARG A 362 -7.10 0.52 2.43
CA ARG A 362 -7.62 -0.19 1.26
C ARG A 362 -9.13 -0.46 1.41
N VAL A 363 -9.61 -0.84 2.60
CA VAL A 363 -11.05 -1.00 2.85
C VAL A 363 -11.79 0.30 2.55
N ASP A 364 -11.36 1.42 3.13
CA ASP A 364 -12.02 2.74 2.97
C ASP A 364 -12.19 3.18 1.51
N VAL A 365 -11.22 2.85 0.65
CA VAL A 365 -11.19 3.28 -0.75
C VAL A 365 -11.61 2.17 -1.72
N THR A 366 -12.04 1.01 -1.23
CA THR A 366 -12.61 -0.05 -2.06
C THR A 366 -13.97 0.38 -2.59
N SER A 367 -14.18 0.25 -3.90
CA SER A 367 -15.43 0.64 -4.56
C SER A 367 -16.49 -0.46 -4.44
N LYS A 368 -16.85 -0.79 -3.20
CA LYS A 368 -17.95 -1.67 -2.81
C LYS A 368 -18.57 -1.12 -1.53
N SER A 369 -19.84 -1.42 -1.29
CA SER A 369 -20.45 -1.10 0.01
C SER A 369 -20.00 -2.11 1.05
N PHE A 370 -19.75 -1.66 2.27
CA PHE A 370 -19.37 -2.50 3.39
C PHE A 370 -20.41 -2.37 4.51
N PHE A 371 -21.02 -3.50 4.90
CA PHE A 371 -21.85 -3.59 6.10
C PHE A 371 -21.15 -4.47 7.11
N THR A 372 -21.14 -4.05 8.36
CA THR A 372 -20.73 -4.91 9.47
C THR A 372 -21.94 -5.38 10.26
N LEU A 373 -22.00 -6.68 10.50
CA LEU A 373 -23.01 -7.31 11.36
C LEU A 373 -22.32 -7.81 12.62
N ILE A 374 -22.73 -7.27 13.76
CA ILE A 374 -22.25 -7.60 15.11
C ILE A 374 -23.38 -8.35 15.81
N ASP A 375 -23.36 -9.66 15.69
CA ASP A 375 -24.34 -10.60 16.26
C ASP A 375 -23.61 -11.72 17.02
N GLU A 376 -24.33 -12.76 17.44
CA GLU A 376 -23.77 -13.86 18.22
C GLU A 376 -22.50 -14.46 17.57
N GLY A 377 -21.49 -14.71 18.40
CA GLY A 377 -20.22 -15.29 17.98
C GLY A 377 -19.29 -14.32 17.24
N THR A 378 -19.64 -13.03 17.16
CA THR A 378 -18.76 -12.02 16.58
C THR A 378 -17.75 -11.44 17.58
N ALA A 379 -16.58 -11.03 17.07
CA ALA A 379 -15.41 -10.66 17.86
C ALA A 379 -14.81 -9.30 17.46
N PHE A 380 -15.65 -8.27 17.38
CA PHE A 380 -15.22 -6.91 17.00
C PHE A 380 -14.52 -6.18 18.15
N GLY A 381 -13.26 -6.54 18.38
CA GLY A 381 -12.35 -5.87 19.31
C GLY A 381 -11.17 -5.22 18.59
N GLY A 382 -10.70 -4.08 19.11
CA GLY A 382 -9.44 -3.45 18.71
C GLY A 382 -9.32 -3.18 17.21
N VAL A 383 -8.29 -3.73 16.56
CA VAL A 383 -8.08 -3.54 15.11
C VAL A 383 -9.18 -4.17 14.26
N LEU A 384 -9.91 -5.18 14.75
CA LEU A 384 -11.09 -5.69 14.03
C LEU A 384 -12.28 -4.72 14.16
N LEU A 385 -12.37 -3.93 15.23
CA LEU A 385 -13.34 -2.84 15.33
C LEU A 385 -13.02 -1.73 14.30
N GLU A 386 -11.77 -1.51 13.91
CA GLU A 386 -11.45 -0.60 12.80
C GLU A 386 -12.07 -1.04 11.48
N LEU A 387 -12.17 -2.35 11.22
CA LEU A 387 -12.89 -2.87 10.04
C LEU A 387 -14.38 -2.54 10.11
N ALA A 388 -14.98 -2.64 11.30
CA ALA A 388 -16.37 -2.23 11.49
C ALA A 388 -16.54 -0.73 11.25
N LEU A 389 -15.64 0.09 11.80
CA LEU A 389 -15.67 1.54 11.65
C LEU A 389 -15.40 2.01 10.21
N ALA A 390 -14.79 1.15 9.37
CA ALA A 390 -14.60 1.40 7.94
C ALA A 390 -15.87 1.16 7.11
N SER A 391 -16.85 0.43 7.67
CA SER A 391 -18.11 0.12 6.98
C SER A 391 -18.99 1.34 6.81
N ASP A 392 -19.74 1.36 5.71
CA ASP A 392 -20.81 2.34 5.48
C ASP A 392 -21.88 2.27 6.57
N ARG A 393 -22.15 1.05 7.06
CA ARG A 393 -23.09 0.78 8.16
C ARG A 393 -22.60 -0.32 9.09
N ILE A 394 -22.90 -0.15 10.36
CA ILE A 394 -22.65 -1.12 11.42
C ILE A 394 -24.01 -1.43 12.06
N TYR A 395 -24.38 -2.70 12.09
CA TYR A 395 -25.57 -3.18 12.76
C TYR A 395 -25.14 -4.08 13.91
N MET A 396 -25.63 -3.80 15.10
CA MET A 396 -25.35 -4.58 16.30
C MET A 396 -26.66 -5.13 16.85
N LEU A 397 -26.66 -6.44 17.14
CA LEU A 397 -27.84 -7.16 17.61
C LEU A 397 -28.20 -6.68 19.02
N GLU A 398 -29.44 -6.20 19.19
CA GLU A 398 -30.02 -5.91 20.49
C GLU A 398 -31.03 -7.00 20.81
N ASP A 399 -30.65 -7.92 21.71
CA ASP A 399 -31.47 -9.04 22.14
C ASP A 399 -31.32 -9.27 23.66
N ASP A 400 -32.43 -9.58 24.33
CA ASP A 400 -32.45 -9.78 25.79
C ASP A 400 -31.73 -11.08 26.22
N ALA A 401 -31.71 -12.09 25.35
CA ALA A 401 -31.06 -13.38 25.59
C ALA A 401 -29.60 -13.40 25.12
N GLU A 402 -29.28 -12.64 24.06
CA GLU A 402 -27.95 -12.61 23.44
C GLU A 402 -27.27 -11.26 23.64
N GLN A 403 -26.29 -11.23 24.53
CA GLN A 403 -25.48 -10.04 24.78
C GLN A 403 -24.24 -10.05 23.87
N VAL A 404 -24.23 -9.13 22.90
CA VAL A 404 -23.06 -8.87 22.06
C VAL A 404 -22.36 -7.59 22.50
N ALA A 405 -21.04 -7.52 22.30
CA ALA A 405 -20.23 -6.38 22.71
C ALA A 405 -19.10 -6.11 21.71
N VAL A 406 -18.70 -4.85 21.63
CA VAL A 406 -17.45 -4.43 20.97
C VAL A 406 -16.39 -4.05 22.00
N ALA A 407 -15.12 -4.03 21.61
CA ALA A 407 -14.05 -3.63 22.50
C ALA A 407 -13.07 -2.68 21.82
N LEU A 408 -12.59 -1.68 22.57
CA LEU A 408 -11.58 -0.72 22.11
C LEU A 408 -10.18 -1.15 22.57
N SER A 409 -9.17 -0.90 21.74
CA SER A 409 -7.75 -1.10 22.06
C SER A 409 -6.92 0.15 21.73
N SER A 410 -5.60 0.07 21.85
CA SER A 410 -4.67 1.07 21.32
C SER A 410 -4.85 1.37 19.82
N ALA A 411 -5.33 0.40 19.03
CA ALA A 411 -5.44 0.51 17.57
C ALA A 411 -6.44 1.59 17.13
N ASN A 412 -7.46 1.86 17.95
CA ASN A 412 -8.56 2.77 17.57
C ASN A 412 -8.21 4.27 17.71
N PHE A 413 -7.05 4.61 18.29
CA PHE A 413 -6.71 5.98 18.71
C PHE A 413 -5.38 6.50 18.13
N GLY A 414 -5.27 6.55 16.81
CA GLY A 414 -4.25 7.37 16.11
C GLY A 414 -3.14 6.59 15.42
N SER A 415 -3.03 5.28 15.65
CA SER A 415 -2.00 4.44 15.03
C SER A 415 -2.27 4.19 13.54
N MET A 416 -3.53 4.21 13.11
CA MET A 416 -3.94 3.79 11.76
C MET A 416 -4.89 4.80 11.10
N PRO A 417 -4.41 6.01 10.76
CA PRO A 417 -5.26 7.02 10.13
C PRO A 417 -5.69 6.62 8.72
N MET A 418 -6.85 7.16 8.33
CA MET A 418 -7.39 7.17 6.97
C MET A 418 -6.52 8.05 6.05
N THR A 419 -6.81 8.03 4.74
CA THR A 419 -6.03 8.78 3.73
C THR A 419 -6.02 10.29 3.93
N HIS A 420 -7.02 10.85 4.62
CA HIS A 420 -7.09 12.28 4.96
C HIS A 420 -6.48 12.62 6.33
N GLY A 421 -5.85 11.66 7.01
CA GLY A 421 -5.06 11.89 8.23
C GLY A 421 -5.82 11.76 9.56
N LEU A 422 -7.14 11.62 9.55
CA LEU A 422 -7.92 11.33 10.77
C LEU A 422 -8.04 9.82 10.99
N THR A 423 -8.26 9.39 12.24
CA THR A 423 -8.73 8.02 12.51
C THR A 423 -10.19 7.84 12.07
N ARG A 424 -10.65 6.59 11.97
CA ARG A 424 -12.07 6.31 11.65
C ARG A 424 -13.01 6.81 12.74
N LEU A 425 -12.63 6.70 14.01
CA LEU A 425 -13.39 7.29 15.12
C LEU A 425 -13.48 8.81 14.99
N GLN A 426 -12.36 9.49 14.73
CA GLN A 426 -12.37 10.94 14.51
C GLN A 426 -13.27 11.30 13.32
N ALA A 427 -13.13 10.63 12.17
CA ALA A 427 -13.97 10.87 11.01
C ALA A 427 -15.46 10.67 11.32
N ARG A 428 -15.81 9.58 12.03
CA ARG A 428 -17.18 9.24 12.43
C ARG A 428 -17.80 10.29 13.35
N PHE A 429 -17.02 10.86 14.26
CA PHE A 429 -17.46 11.93 15.17
C PHE A 429 -17.14 13.34 14.66
N LEU A 430 -16.85 13.50 13.37
CA LEU A 430 -16.59 14.80 12.74
C LEU A 430 -15.44 15.59 13.41
N ASP A 431 -14.42 14.87 13.89
CA ASP A 431 -13.27 15.36 14.65
C ASP A 431 -13.65 16.10 15.96
N ASP A 432 -14.80 15.76 16.54
CA ASP A 432 -15.20 16.21 17.87
C ASP A 432 -14.36 15.50 18.96
N ALA A 433 -13.38 16.23 19.50
CA ALA A 433 -12.46 15.74 20.51
C ALA A 433 -13.16 15.27 21.80
N ASP A 434 -14.28 15.88 22.19
CA ASP A 434 -15.01 15.50 23.41
C ASP A 434 -15.72 14.16 23.22
N GLN A 435 -16.27 13.91 22.03
CA GLN A 435 -16.88 12.61 21.72
C GLN A 435 -15.84 11.50 21.62
N VAL A 436 -14.71 11.77 20.95
CA VAL A 436 -13.60 10.80 20.88
C VAL A 436 -13.05 10.50 22.28
N ALA A 437 -12.92 11.51 23.16
CA ALA A 437 -12.48 11.31 24.54
C ALA A 437 -13.46 10.48 25.37
N LYS A 438 -14.78 10.67 25.19
CA LYS A 438 -15.80 9.83 25.86
C LYS A 438 -15.69 8.37 25.44
N VAL A 439 -15.51 8.11 24.15
CA VAL A 439 -15.29 6.74 23.64
C VAL A 439 -13.97 6.18 24.16
N ALA A 440 -12.89 6.97 24.18
CA ALA A 440 -11.60 6.55 24.73
C ALA A 440 -11.67 6.13 26.20
N ALA A 441 -12.52 6.79 27.01
CA ALA A 441 -12.74 6.43 28.40
C ALA A 441 -13.36 5.04 28.61
N ARG A 442 -13.90 4.42 27.55
CA ARG A 442 -14.46 3.06 27.57
C ARG A 442 -13.43 1.97 27.26
N ARG A 443 -12.18 2.31 26.96
CA ARG A 443 -11.12 1.33 26.73
C ARG A 443 -10.92 0.42 27.94
N GLY A 444 -10.71 -0.87 27.68
CA GLY A 444 -10.49 -1.89 28.72
C GLY A 444 -11.77 -2.55 29.25
N ALA A 445 -12.95 -2.16 28.78
CA ALA A 445 -14.21 -2.84 29.06
C ALA A 445 -14.97 -3.14 27.75
N PRO A 446 -15.68 -4.29 27.67
CA PRO A 446 -16.64 -4.50 26.59
C PRO A 446 -17.73 -3.42 26.60
N ILE A 447 -18.16 -3.01 25.41
CA ILE A 447 -19.24 -2.04 25.19
C ILE A 447 -20.45 -2.83 24.66
N PRO A 448 -21.50 -3.02 25.47
CA PRO A 448 -22.70 -3.76 25.06
C PRO A 448 -23.55 -2.96 24.07
N THR A 449 -24.46 -3.62 23.36
CA THR A 449 -25.27 -3.01 22.29
C THR A 449 -26.00 -1.74 22.69
N THR A 450 -26.61 -1.68 23.87
CA THR A 450 -27.38 -0.51 24.32
C THR A 450 -26.53 0.73 24.58
N GLU A 451 -25.21 0.56 24.65
CA GLU A 451 -24.25 1.62 24.88
C GLU A 451 -23.41 1.98 23.65
N ALA A 452 -23.18 1.02 22.75
CA ALA A 452 -22.42 1.17 21.51
C ALA A 452 -23.15 2.06 20.48
#